data_AF-A0A932T4K1-F1
#
_entry.id   AF-A0A932T4K1-F1
#
_cell.length_a   1.000
_cell.length_b   1.000
_cell.length_c   1.000
_cell.angle_alpha   90.00
_cell.angle_beta   90.00
_cell.angle_gamma   90.00
#
_symmetry.space_group_name_H-M   'P 1'
#
loop_
_entity.id
_entity.type
_entity.pdbx_description
1 polymer ?
#
loop_
_entity_poly.entity_id
_entity_poly.type
_entity_poly.pdbx_seq_one_letter_code
_entity_poly.pdbx_strand_id
1 'polypeptide(L)'
;MSKISLFIISISSPILVGIYKNGILEKTIKSDGKTSDILPNIVNEILKKTKIDELIYVNGPGSYMSIKLAYIFLKTLSITLDIPFFALSGFDTNGNSPIKALGKKYFFLDENNEIKMRFLDADETVKEFHLPQIIDYSLCFNDTLPNYQLPAV
;
A
#
# COMPACT_ATOMS: atom_id res chain seq x y z
N MET A 1 -21.28 -4.78 -15.67
CA MET A 1 -21.27 -4.61 -14.20
C MET A 1 -20.17 -3.63 -13.85
N SER A 2 -20.32 -2.79 -12.81
CA SER A 2 -19.23 -1.88 -12.41
C SER A 2 -18.17 -2.68 -11.65
N LYS A 3 -16.88 -2.50 -11.98
CA LYS A 3 -15.77 -3.17 -11.30
C LYS A 3 -15.44 -2.45 -10.01
N ILE A 4 -15.38 -3.17 -8.88
CA ILE A 4 -15.02 -2.62 -7.58
C ILE A 4 -13.61 -3.06 -7.18
N SER A 5 -12.74 -2.09 -6.91
CA SER A 5 -11.36 -2.32 -6.50
C SER A 5 -11.14 -1.81 -5.08
N LEU A 6 -10.42 -2.60 -4.27
CA LEU A 6 -9.97 -2.17 -2.95
C LEU A 6 -8.46 -1.88 -2.99
N PHE A 7 -8.06 -0.65 -2.67
CA PHE A 7 -6.65 -0.24 -2.61
C PHE A 7 -6.25 0.07 -1.16
N ILE A 8 -5.27 -0.66 -0.62
CA ILE A 8 -4.79 -0.55 0.76
C ILE A 8 -3.36 0.02 0.81
N ILE A 9 -3.18 1.08 1.59
CA ILE A 9 -1.87 1.61 2.01
C ILE A 9 -1.73 1.37 3.51
N SER A 10 -1.00 0.33 3.90
CA SER A 10 -0.77 -0.05 5.30
C SER A 10 0.62 0.30 5.84
N ILE A 11 1.48 0.84 4.98
CA ILE A 11 2.88 1.14 5.31
C ILE A 11 3.07 2.42 6.13
N SER A 12 1.99 3.17 6.37
CA SER A 12 1.92 4.40 7.15
C SER A 12 0.82 4.33 8.21
N SER A 13 0.89 5.27 9.17
CA SER A 13 -0.26 5.60 10.04
C SER A 13 -0.75 7.00 9.66
N PRO A 14 -2.05 7.19 9.39
CA PRO A 14 -3.11 6.17 9.42
C PRO A 14 -3.00 5.16 8.27
N ILE A 15 -3.63 3.99 8.44
CA ILE A 15 -3.89 3.04 7.36
C ILE A 15 -4.95 3.66 6.44
N LEU A 16 -4.70 3.63 5.13
CA LEU A 16 -5.62 4.14 4.12
C LEU A 16 -6.23 2.97 3.35
N VAL A 17 -7.55 2.97 3.24
CA VAL A 17 -8.30 2.01 2.41
C VAL A 17 -9.19 2.78 1.45
N GLY A 18 -8.94 2.64 0.16
CA GLY A 18 -9.72 3.24 -0.91
C GLY A 18 -10.65 2.22 -1.56
N ILE A 19 -11.92 2.60 -1.72
CA ILE A 19 -12.90 1.85 -2.52
C ILE A 19 -13.03 2.59 -3.84
N TYR A 20 -12.77 1.88 -4.93
CA TYR A 20 -12.81 2.42 -6.28
C TYR A 20 -13.89 1.74 -7.10
N LYS A 21 -14.50 2.51 -8.00
CA LYS A 21 -15.45 2.02 -8.98
C LYS A 21 -14.92 2.34 -10.37
N ASN A 22 -14.69 1.30 -11.17
CA ASN A 22 -14.07 1.40 -12.50
C ASN A 22 -12.77 2.22 -12.48
N GLY A 23 -11.93 2.02 -11.45
CA GLY A 23 -10.65 2.72 -11.31
C GLY A 23 -10.75 4.13 -10.71
N ILE A 24 -11.94 4.67 -10.43
CA ILE A 24 -12.14 6.01 -9.85
C ILE A 24 -12.40 5.89 -8.35
N LEU A 25 -11.73 6.70 -7.53
CA LEU A 25 -11.86 6.70 -6.08
C LEU A 25 -13.24 7.21 -5.65
N GLU A 26 -14.03 6.36 -4.99
CA GLU A 26 -15.37 6.71 -4.50
C GLU A 26 -15.36 7.01 -3.00
N LYS A 27 -14.54 6.27 -2.24
CA LYS A 27 -14.50 6.41 -0.78
C LYS A 27 -13.12 6.14 -0.24
N THR A 28 -12.70 6.97 0.71
CA THR A 28 -11.51 6.75 1.54
C THR A 28 -11.93 6.45 2.97
N ILE A 29 -11.30 5.44 3.56
CA ILE A 29 -11.36 5.12 4.98
C ILE A 29 -9.96 5.33 5.54
N LYS A 30 -9.85 6.10 6.63
CA LYS A 30 -8.60 6.30 7.38
C LYS A 30 -8.78 5.73 8.77
N SER A 31 -7.80 4.98 9.27
CA SER A 31 -7.87 4.41 10.61
C SER A 31 -6.48 4.26 11.23
N ASP A 32 -6.34 4.74 12.45
CA ASP A 32 -5.12 4.65 13.25
C ASP A 32 -5.10 3.40 14.14
N GLY A 33 -3.91 2.82 14.30
CA GLY A 33 -3.63 1.68 15.16
C GLY A 33 -2.96 0.52 14.41
N LYS A 34 -3.02 -0.69 14.98
CA LYS A 34 -2.30 -1.85 14.44
C LYS A 34 -2.98 -2.41 13.20
N THR A 35 -2.19 -2.69 12.16
CA THR A 35 -2.66 -3.32 10.92
C THR A 35 -3.38 -4.66 11.16
N SER A 36 -2.96 -5.42 12.19
CA SER A 36 -3.58 -6.69 12.59
C SER A 36 -5.03 -6.56 12.99
N ASP A 37 -5.38 -5.44 13.60
CA ASP A 37 -6.68 -5.26 14.23
C ASP A 37 -7.59 -4.48 13.27
N ILE A 38 -7.02 -3.52 12.56
CA ILE A 38 -7.78 -2.59 11.71
C ILE A 38 -8.14 -3.21 10.38
N LEU A 39 -7.17 -3.81 9.68
CA LEU A 39 -7.36 -4.22 8.30
C LEU A 39 -8.45 -5.30 8.17
N PRO A 40 -8.48 -6.37 9.00
CA PRO A 40 -9.55 -7.35 8.93
C PRO A 40 -10.93 -6.76 9.20
N ASN A 41 -11.04 -5.86 10.17
CA ASN A 41 -12.31 -5.24 10.54
C ASN A 41 -12.87 -4.36 9.42
N ILE A 42 -12.05 -3.48 8.83
CA ILE A 42 -12.47 -2.62 7.72
C ILE A 42 -12.90 -3.47 6.53
N VAL A 43 -12.08 -4.46 6.14
CA VAL A 43 -12.35 -5.28 4.96
C VAL A 43 -13.61 -6.15 5.16
N ASN A 44 -13.82 -6.70 6.35
CA ASN A 44 -15.04 -7.44 6.67
C ASN A 44 -16.31 -6.57 6.51
N GLU A 45 -16.28 -5.32 7.00
CA GLU A 45 -17.40 -4.40 6.86
C GLU A 45 -17.69 -4.00 5.41
N ILE A 46 -16.67 -3.97 4.55
CA ILE A 46 -16.83 -3.73 3.11
C ILE A 46 -17.44 -4.96 2.42
N LEU A 47 -16.91 -6.16 2.70
CA LEU A 47 -17.38 -7.42 2.09
C LEU A 47 -18.85 -7.71 2.40
N LYS A 48 -19.36 -7.30 3.56
CA LYS A 48 -20.79 -7.41 3.90
C LYS A 48 -21.71 -6.58 3.00
N LYS A 49 -21.19 -5.52 2.37
CA LYS A 49 -21.98 -4.51 1.66
C LYS A 49 -21.75 -4.53 0.16
N THR A 50 -20.63 -5.07 -0.30
CA THR A 50 -20.22 -4.95 -1.70
C THR A 50 -19.35 -6.14 -2.10
N LYS A 51 -19.59 -6.66 -3.31
CA LYS A 51 -18.69 -7.63 -3.94
C LYS A 51 -17.44 -6.90 -4.44
N ILE A 52 -16.28 -7.37 -4.03
CA ILE A 52 -14.98 -6.84 -4.46
C ILE A 52 -14.51 -7.66 -5.66
N ASP A 53 -14.01 -7.01 -6.70
CA ASP A 53 -13.56 -7.65 -7.93
C ASP A 53 -12.03 -7.67 -8.07
N GLU A 54 -11.30 -6.83 -7.32
CA GLU A 54 -9.84 -6.90 -7.23
C GLU A 54 -9.29 -6.27 -5.95
N LEU A 55 -8.05 -6.63 -5.62
CA LEU A 55 -7.26 -6.06 -4.53
C LEU A 55 -6.00 -5.39 -5.08
N ILE A 56 -5.65 -4.25 -4.51
CA ILE A 56 -4.39 -3.54 -4.75
C ILE A 56 -3.80 -3.18 -3.38
N TYR A 57 -2.49 -3.33 -3.21
CA TYR A 57 -1.84 -2.86 -2.00
C TYR A 57 -0.44 -2.31 -2.25
N VAL A 58 0.05 -1.51 -1.30
CA VAL A 58 1.45 -1.07 -1.32
C VAL A 58 2.33 -2.16 -0.72
N ASN A 59 3.25 -2.73 -1.52
CA ASN A 59 4.12 -3.82 -1.08
C ASN A 59 5.43 -3.36 -0.44
N GLY A 60 5.72 -2.07 -0.44
CA GLY A 60 6.91 -1.47 0.17
C GLY A 60 7.57 -0.41 -0.71
N PRO A 61 8.66 0.21 -0.24
CA PRO A 61 9.27 0.02 1.08
C PRO A 61 8.47 0.68 2.21
N GLY A 62 8.77 0.33 3.47
CA GLY A 62 8.08 0.90 4.64
C GLY A 62 8.08 -0.04 5.85
N SER A 63 7.02 0.03 6.68
CA SER A 63 6.88 -0.82 7.86
C SER A 63 6.88 -2.31 7.51
N TYR A 64 7.98 -3.00 7.83
CA TYR A 64 8.15 -4.44 7.58
C TYR A 64 6.97 -5.29 8.07
N MET A 65 6.54 -5.07 9.32
CA MET A 65 5.45 -5.84 9.92
C MET A 65 4.10 -5.52 9.27
N SER A 66 3.84 -4.26 8.94
CA SER A 66 2.57 -3.86 8.30
C SER A 66 2.46 -4.44 6.89
N ILE A 67 3.55 -4.41 6.12
CA ILE A 67 3.61 -4.99 4.76
C ILE A 67 3.36 -6.51 4.83
N LYS A 68 4.11 -7.21 5.70
CA LYS A 68 4.01 -8.66 5.84
C LYS A 68 2.58 -9.10 6.17
N LEU A 69 1.97 -8.41 7.13
CA LEU A 69 0.63 -8.76 7.59
C LEU A 69 -0.45 -8.42 6.57
N ALA A 70 -0.37 -7.24 5.93
CA ALA A 70 -1.27 -6.87 4.86
C ALA A 70 -1.19 -7.85 3.69
N TYR A 71 0.02 -8.24 3.28
CA TYR A 71 0.21 -9.24 2.22
C TYR A 71 -0.44 -10.58 2.56
N ILE A 72 -0.14 -11.17 3.73
CA ILE A 72 -0.70 -12.48 4.12
C ILE A 72 -2.23 -12.41 4.11
N PHE A 73 -2.80 -11.37 4.71
CA PHE A 73 -4.25 -11.19 4.78
C PHE A 73 -4.88 -11.03 3.39
N LEU A 74 -4.38 -10.10 2.57
CA LEU A 74 -4.94 -9.80 1.25
C LEU A 74 -4.70 -10.92 0.25
N LYS A 75 -3.56 -11.60 0.29
CA LYS A 75 -3.29 -12.78 -0.55
C LYS A 75 -4.23 -13.93 -0.20
N THR A 76 -4.49 -14.16 1.08
CA THR A 76 -5.48 -15.16 1.51
C THR A 76 -6.86 -14.79 0.99
N LEU A 77 -7.24 -13.52 1.11
CA LEU A 77 -8.52 -13.03 0.62
C LEU A 77 -8.65 -13.16 -0.90
N SER A 78 -7.61 -12.82 -1.66
CA SER A 78 -7.61 -12.91 -3.13
C SER A 78 -7.84 -14.34 -3.60
N ILE A 79 -7.19 -15.31 -2.95
CA ILE A 79 -7.35 -16.75 -3.22
C ILE A 79 -8.77 -17.20 -2.84
N THR A 80 -9.26 -16.78 -1.67
CA THR A 80 -10.58 -17.19 -1.16
C THR A 80 -11.73 -16.69 -2.03
N LEU A 81 -11.60 -15.48 -2.56
CA LEU A 81 -12.62 -14.85 -3.42
C LEU A 81 -12.40 -15.10 -4.92
N ASP A 82 -11.28 -15.73 -5.28
CA ASP A 82 -10.84 -15.92 -6.67
C ASP A 82 -10.82 -14.60 -7.47
N ILE A 83 -10.12 -13.60 -6.92
CA ILE A 83 -9.99 -12.26 -7.53
C ILE A 83 -8.53 -11.85 -7.75
N PRO A 84 -8.25 -11.01 -8.77
CA PRO A 84 -6.93 -10.44 -8.99
C PRO A 84 -6.39 -9.68 -7.78
N PHE A 85 -5.07 -9.77 -7.59
CA PHE A 85 -4.33 -9.06 -6.55
C PHE A 85 -3.07 -8.44 -7.14
N PHE A 86 -2.89 -7.14 -6.95
CA PHE A 86 -1.77 -6.37 -7.48
C PHE A 86 -1.03 -5.61 -6.39
N ALA A 87 0.23 -5.26 -6.67
CA ALA A 87 1.08 -4.45 -5.81
C ALA A 87 1.44 -3.11 -6.47
N LEU A 88 1.70 -2.09 -5.65
CA LEU A 88 2.36 -0.83 -6.03
C LEU A 88 3.51 -0.52 -5.07
N SER A 89 4.46 0.29 -5.56
CA SER A 89 5.51 0.85 -4.71
C SER A 89 4.95 1.92 -3.77
N GLY A 90 5.53 2.04 -2.59
CA GLY A 90 5.21 3.14 -1.68
C GLY A 90 5.51 4.50 -2.30
N PHE A 91 6.54 4.58 -3.15
CA PHE A 91 6.95 5.81 -3.83
C PHE A 91 5.87 6.33 -4.80
N ASP A 92 5.14 5.42 -5.44
CA ASP A 92 4.02 5.75 -6.33
C ASP A 92 2.84 6.41 -5.59
N THR A 93 2.79 6.24 -4.26
CA THR A 93 1.70 6.74 -3.41
C THR A 93 2.09 7.95 -2.56
N ASN A 94 3.34 8.44 -2.65
CA ASN A 94 3.78 9.66 -1.94
C ASN A 94 4.51 10.66 -2.85
N GLY A 95 4.41 10.48 -4.17
CA GLY A 95 5.04 11.34 -5.16
C GLY A 95 6.57 11.27 -5.11
N ASN A 96 7.11 10.05 -5.01
CA ASN A 96 8.54 9.74 -4.93
C ASN A 96 9.29 10.47 -3.81
N SER A 97 8.60 10.84 -2.73
CA SER A 97 9.25 11.46 -1.57
C SER A 97 9.92 10.40 -0.68
N PRO A 98 10.88 10.79 0.19
CA PRO A 98 11.56 9.84 1.06
C PRO A 98 10.59 9.10 1.99
N ILE A 99 10.71 7.77 2.08
CA ILE A 99 9.85 6.92 2.91
C ILE A 99 10.59 6.58 4.20
N LYS A 100 9.93 6.70 5.35
CA LYS A 100 10.55 6.37 6.64
C LYS A 100 11.06 4.93 6.68
N ALA A 101 12.34 4.77 7.02
CA ALA A 101 12.99 3.49 7.24
C ALA A 101 13.24 3.27 8.76
N LEU A 102 14.43 2.77 9.13
CA LEU A 102 14.82 2.53 10.51
C LEU A 102 15.51 3.75 11.16
N GLY A 103 15.08 4.11 12.37
CA GLY A 103 15.70 5.18 13.15
C GLY A 103 15.55 6.55 12.48
N LYS A 104 16.67 7.22 12.15
CA LYS A 104 16.68 8.50 11.43
C LYS A 104 16.89 8.35 9.92
N LYS A 105 16.93 7.12 9.40
CA LYS A 105 17.12 6.84 7.98
C LYS A 105 15.79 6.79 7.22
N TYR A 106 15.88 7.02 5.92
CA TYR A 106 14.78 7.00 4.96
C TYR A 106 15.20 6.24 3.71
N PHE A 107 14.22 5.65 3.04
CA PHE A 107 14.35 5.08 1.71
C PHE A 107 14.17 6.16 0.66
N PHE A 108 15.05 6.14 -0.35
CA PHE A 108 15.05 7.02 -1.50
C PHE A 108 15.07 6.16 -2.75
N LEU A 109 14.36 6.60 -3.78
CA LEU A 109 14.45 6.04 -5.11
C LEU A 109 15.44 6.88 -5.92
N ASP A 110 16.46 6.25 -6.48
CA ASP A 110 17.43 6.95 -7.33
C ASP A 110 17.04 6.95 -8.82
N GLU A 111 17.85 7.60 -9.65
CA GLU A 111 17.61 7.74 -11.09
C GLU A 111 17.63 6.39 -11.84
N ASN A 112 18.20 5.35 -11.24
CA ASN A 112 18.22 3.99 -11.80
C ASN A 112 17.08 3.11 -11.26
N ASN A 113 16.12 3.69 -10.54
CA ASN A 113 15.05 3.00 -9.81
C ASN A 113 15.56 2.04 -8.72
N GLU A 114 16.76 2.29 -8.17
CA GLU A 114 17.26 1.54 -7.03
C GLU A 114 16.84 2.21 -5.71
N ILE A 115 16.47 1.38 -4.73
CA ILE A 115 16.12 1.87 -3.39
C ILE A 115 17.37 1.97 -2.53
N LYS A 116 17.70 3.18 -2.09
CA LYS A 116 18.84 3.46 -1.20
C LYS A 116 18.39 3.99 0.14
N MET A 117 19.16 3.66 1.19
CA MET A 117 18.86 4.08 2.55
C MET A 117 19.91 5.08 3.05
N ARG A 118 19.49 6.31 3.33
CA ARG A 118 20.36 7.37 3.90
C ARG A 118 19.61 8.24 4.91
N PHE A 119 20.32 9.16 5.55
CA PHE A 119 19.71 10.18 6.40
C PHE A 119 19.02 11.23 5.53
N LEU A 120 18.00 11.89 6.09
CA LEU A 120 17.32 12.99 5.43
C LEU A 120 18.20 14.24 5.50
N ASP A 121 18.41 14.89 4.37
CA ASP A 121 19.11 16.17 4.30
C ASP A 121 18.15 17.33 4.64
N ALA A 122 18.69 18.51 4.97
CA ALA A 122 17.89 19.62 5.54
C ALA A 122 16.86 20.21 4.58
N ASP A 123 17.08 20.05 3.27
CA ASP A 123 16.24 20.50 2.17
C ASP A 123 15.20 19.47 1.71
N GLU A 124 15.26 18.25 2.24
CA GLU A 124 14.38 17.16 1.83
C GLU A 124 13.11 17.08 2.67
N THR A 125 11.97 16.93 1.99
CA THR A 125 10.66 16.87 2.63
C THR A 125 10.01 15.51 2.44
N VAL A 126 9.49 14.95 3.54
CA VAL A 126 8.72 13.71 3.54
C VAL A 126 7.26 14.07 3.29
N LYS A 127 6.69 13.54 2.21
CA LYS A 127 5.26 13.73 1.89
C LYS A 127 4.44 12.58 2.45
N GLU A 128 3.19 12.89 2.80
CA GLU A 128 2.22 11.89 3.22
C GLU A 128 1.83 10.98 2.05
N PHE A 129 1.44 9.76 2.39
CA PHE A 129 0.85 8.83 1.44
C PHE A 129 -0.57 9.24 1.10
N HIS A 130 -0.96 9.06 -0.16
CA HIS A 130 -2.28 9.37 -0.65
C HIS A 130 -2.79 8.27 -1.58
N LEU A 131 -4.10 8.07 -1.55
CA LEU A 131 -4.81 7.28 -2.54
C LEU A 131 -4.98 8.15 -3.79
N PRO A 132 -4.59 7.66 -4.98
CA PRO A 132 -4.78 8.42 -6.22
C PRO A 132 -6.28 8.56 -6.55
N GLN A 133 -6.67 9.61 -7.25
CA GLN A 133 -8.06 9.76 -7.70
C GLN A 133 -8.45 8.71 -8.76
N ILE A 134 -7.47 8.30 -9.57
CA ILE A 134 -7.62 7.27 -10.60
C ILE A 134 -6.49 6.26 -10.42
N ILE A 135 -6.81 4.97 -10.46
CA ILE A 135 -5.79 3.91 -10.45
C ILE A 135 -5.06 3.90 -11.79
N ASP A 136 -3.76 4.16 -11.75
CA ASP A 136 -2.87 3.91 -12.89
C ASP A 136 -2.38 2.46 -12.86
N TYR A 137 -3.07 1.60 -13.61
CA TYR A 137 -2.74 0.18 -13.68
C TYR A 137 -1.38 -0.10 -14.35
N SER A 138 -0.77 0.86 -15.05
CA SER A 138 0.56 0.68 -15.63
C SER A 138 1.67 0.63 -14.57
N LEU A 139 1.40 1.16 -13.37
CA LEU A 139 2.29 1.11 -12.21
C LEU A 139 2.09 -0.14 -11.36
N CYS A 140 1.05 -0.94 -11.64
CA CYS A 140 0.73 -2.13 -10.87
C CYS A 140 1.62 -3.32 -11.26
N PHE A 141 2.11 -4.04 -10.27
CA PHE A 141 2.84 -5.30 -10.43
C PHE A 141 1.90 -6.50 -10.22
N ASN A 142 2.07 -7.53 -11.08
CA ASN A 142 1.46 -8.84 -10.86
C ASN A 142 2.22 -9.65 -9.79
N ASP A 143 3.52 -9.42 -9.64
CA ASP A 143 4.27 -9.94 -8.50
C ASP A 143 3.89 -9.12 -7.27
N THR A 144 3.13 -9.77 -6.39
CA THR A 144 2.61 -9.16 -5.17
C THR A 144 3.50 -9.41 -3.97
N LEU A 145 4.71 -9.96 -4.15
CA LEU A 145 5.60 -10.22 -3.02
C LEU A 145 5.99 -8.91 -2.30
N PRO A 146 6.04 -8.94 -0.96
CA PRO A 146 6.53 -7.83 -0.16
C PRO A 146 7.94 -7.39 -0.52
N ASN A 147 8.13 -6.08 -0.66
CA ASN A 147 9.43 -5.44 -0.85
C ASN A 147 9.95 -4.89 0.49
N TYR A 148 10.63 -5.73 1.26
CA TYR A 148 10.99 -5.42 2.66
C TYR A 148 12.18 -4.47 2.83
N GLN A 149 13.07 -4.35 1.85
CA GLN A 149 14.29 -3.52 1.91
C GLN A 149 15.01 -3.59 3.27
N LEU A 150 15.37 -4.82 3.67
CA LEU A 150 16.03 -5.07 4.95
C LEU A 150 17.52 -4.68 4.89
N PRO A 151 18.10 -4.11 5.96
CA PRO A 151 19.55 -3.92 6.04
C PRO A 151 20.26 -5.28 6.02
N ALA A 152 21.45 -5.33 5.42
CA ALA A 152 22.34 -6.47 5.56
C ALA A 152 22.69 -6.65 7.05
N VAL A 153 22.60 -7.89 7.54
CA VAL A 153 22.97 -8.31 8.90
C VAL A 153 24.38 -8.85 8.94
#